data_AF-A0A1B6JE08-F1
#
_entry.id   AF-A0A1B6JE08-F1
#
_cell.length_a   1.000
_cell.length_b   1.000
_cell.length_c   1.000
_cell.angle_alpha   90.00
_cell.angle_beta   90.00
_cell.angle_gamma   90.00
#
_symmetry.space_group_name_H-M   'P 1'
#
loop_
_entity.id
_entity.type
_entity.pdbx_description
1 polymer ?
#
loop_
_entity_poly.entity_id
_entity_poly.type
_entity_poly.pdbx_seq_one_letter_code
_entity_poly.pdbx_strand_id
1 'polypeptide(L)'
;MKGRHIVHVIGENNPGIGFQNCIPNKITSTVSVLSAYGIFFWMIERHDVEKQTFNVTFYPILSGKPQNDFYVTLSSGGTHFVTKFKLDMDPKNGENRLFVPGFMFHNLLDEKGSLNYKIFITTE
;
A
#
# COMPACT_ATOMS: atom_id res chain seq x y z
N MET A 1 26.33 6.05 3.29
CA MET A 1 25.73 6.54 2.02
C MET A 1 24.27 6.85 2.31
N LYS A 2 23.81 8.09 2.04
CA LYS A 2 22.40 8.45 2.26
C LYS A 2 21.55 7.76 1.19
N GLY A 3 20.66 6.85 1.59
CA GLY A 3 19.79 6.12 0.68
C GLY A 3 19.00 7.07 -0.22
N ARG A 4 18.98 6.80 -1.52
CA ARG A 4 18.14 7.55 -2.46
C ARG A 4 16.68 7.12 -2.24
N HIS A 5 15.89 8.01 -1.65
CA HIS A 5 14.45 7.84 -1.49
C HIS A 5 13.76 8.11 -2.83
N ILE A 6 13.12 7.10 -3.43
CA ILE A 6 12.19 7.32 -4.53
C ILE A 6 10.81 7.51 -3.90
N VAL A 7 10.27 8.73 -4.04
CA VAL A 7 8.94 9.09 -3.53
C VAL A 7 7.92 8.80 -4.63
N HIS A 8 7.23 7.67 -4.55
CA HIS A 8 5.96 7.52 -5.25
C HIS A 8 4.89 8.20 -4.39
N VAL A 9 4.63 9.48 -4.67
CA VAL A 9 3.41 10.10 -4.17
C VAL A 9 2.28 9.49 -5.00
N ILE A 10 1.55 8.52 -4.44
CA ILE A 10 0.19 8.24 -4.89
C ILE A 10 -0.65 9.43 -4.39
N GLY A 11 -0.55 10.53 -5.13
CA GLY A 11 -1.37 11.72 -5.02
C GLY A 11 -1.96 11.88 -6.40
N GLU A 12 -3.08 11.21 -6.62
CA GLU A 12 -3.56 10.93 -7.94
C GLU A 12 -4.54 12.03 -8.38
N ASN A 13 -4.04 12.98 -9.17
CA ASN A 13 -4.86 13.94 -9.93
C ASN A 13 -5.31 13.35 -11.29
N ASN A 14 -5.27 12.02 -11.43
CA ASN A 14 -5.76 11.32 -12.62
C ASN A 14 -7.21 10.91 -12.36
N PRO A 15 -8.22 11.53 -13.01
CA PRO A 15 -9.63 11.22 -12.77
C PRO A 15 -10.03 9.77 -13.11
N GLY A 16 -9.17 9.01 -13.82
CA GLY A 16 -9.39 7.61 -14.19
C GLY A 16 -8.78 6.57 -13.26
N ILE A 17 -7.89 6.98 -12.35
CA ILE A 17 -7.34 6.11 -11.29
C ILE A 17 -7.54 6.90 -10.01
N GLY A 18 -8.69 6.66 -9.39
CA GLY A 18 -9.09 7.31 -8.16
C GLY A 18 -10.07 6.37 -7.51
N PHE A 19 -9.94 6.18 -6.20
CA PHE A 19 -10.95 5.50 -5.42
C PHE A 19 -12.18 6.41 -5.32
N GLN A 20 -12.94 6.51 -6.41
CA GLN A 20 -14.28 7.08 -6.35
C GLN A 20 -15.24 6.21 -5.53
N ASN A 21 -14.81 5.06 -5.02
CA ASN A 21 -15.71 4.04 -4.47
C ASN A 21 -15.20 3.32 -3.20
N CYS A 22 -14.39 3.93 -2.33
CA CYS A 22 -14.31 3.38 -0.97
C CYS A 22 -15.62 3.73 -0.26
N ILE A 23 -16.64 2.89 -0.45
CA ILE A 23 -17.93 3.02 0.20
C ILE A 23 -17.75 2.42 1.60
N PRO A 24 -17.91 3.20 2.69
CA PRO A 24 -17.60 2.78 4.07
C PRO A 24 -18.27 1.46 4.51
N ASN A 25 -19.28 0.98 3.77
CA ASN A 25 -20.09 -0.20 4.09
C ASN A 25 -20.12 -1.25 2.97
N LYS A 26 -19.16 -1.24 2.04
CA LYS A 26 -19.09 -2.24 0.97
C LYS A 26 -17.70 -2.86 0.92
N ILE A 27 -17.65 -4.18 0.68
CA ILE A 27 -16.40 -4.84 0.32
C ILE A 27 -15.93 -4.25 -1.00
N THR A 28 -14.76 -3.62 -0.96
CA THR A 28 -14.13 -3.03 -2.13
C THR A 28 -12.73 -3.59 -2.26
N SER A 29 -12.40 -4.06 -3.46
CA SER A 29 -11.07 -4.51 -3.83
C SER A 29 -10.59 -3.74 -5.05
N THR A 30 -9.39 -3.21 -5.01
CA THR A 30 -8.74 -2.56 -6.15
C THR A 30 -7.40 -3.21 -6.40
N VAL A 31 -7.07 -3.38 -7.67
CA VAL A 31 -5.77 -3.91 -8.10
C VAL A 31 -5.05 -2.80 -8.87
N SER A 32 -3.81 -2.53 -8.46
CA SER A 32 -2.95 -1.53 -9.06
C SER A 32 -1.58 -2.13 -9.37
N VAL A 33 -0.86 -1.55 -10.32
CA VAL A 33 0.54 -1.91 -10.60
C VAL A 33 1.44 -0.80 -10.10
N LEU A 34 2.45 -1.16 -9.32
CA LEU A 34 3.52 -0.26 -8.89
C LEU A 34 4.84 -0.71 -9.51
N SER A 35 5.74 0.24 -9.76
CA SER A 35 7.12 -0.04 -10.14
C SER A 35 8.05 0.73 -9.23
N ALA A 36 9.02 0.04 -8.62
CA ALA A 36 10.05 0.66 -7.78
C ALA A 36 11.36 -0.10 -7.94
N TYR A 37 12.47 0.64 -8.11
CA TYR A 37 13.83 0.07 -8.28
C TYR A 37 13.91 -1.03 -9.36
N GLY A 38 13.15 -0.89 -10.45
CA GLY A 38 13.13 -1.86 -11.55
C GLY A 38 12.32 -3.14 -11.28
N ILE A 39 11.61 -3.21 -10.15
CA ILE A 39 10.70 -4.31 -9.81
C ILE A 39 9.27 -3.83 -9.97
N PHE A 40 8.41 -4.68 -10.53
CA PHE A 40 6.97 -4.45 -10.59
C PHE A 40 6.26 -5.17 -9.45
N PHE A 41 5.18 -4.60 -8.95
CA PHE A 41 4.36 -5.15 -7.89
C PHE A 41 2.89 -5.07 -8.29
N TRP A 42 2.16 -6.17 -8.15
CA TRP A 42 0.71 -6.09 -8.02
C TRP A 42 0.40 -5.64 -6.59
N MET A 43 -0.38 -4.57 -6.48
CA MET A 43 -0.91 -4.10 -5.22
C MET A 43 -2.40 -4.39 -5.19
N ILE A 44 -2.86 -5.06 -4.15
CA ILE A 44 -4.28 -5.33 -3.92
C ILE A 44 -4.69 -4.63 -2.64
N GLU A 45 -5.57 -3.65 -2.77
CA GLU A 45 -6.17 -2.97 -1.64
C GLU A 45 -7.54 -3.57 -1.39
N ARG A 46 -7.84 -3.96 -0.14
CA ARG A 46 -9.12 -4.57 0.23
C ARG A 46 -9.65 -3.98 1.52
N HIS A 47 -10.83 -3.37 1.43
CA HIS A 47 -11.63 -3.03 2.60
C HIS A 47 -12.63 -4.14 2.87
N ASP A 48 -12.52 -4.77 4.03
CA ASP A 48 -13.40 -5.85 4.48
C ASP A 48 -14.20 -5.34 5.68
N VAL A 49 -15.44 -4.94 5.42
CA VAL A 49 -16.33 -4.29 6.41
C VAL A 49 -16.78 -5.29 7.48
N GLU A 50 -17.00 -6.55 7.10
CA GLU A 50 -17.41 -7.61 8.03
C GLU A 50 -16.30 -7.90 9.05
N LYS A 51 -15.06 -7.96 8.57
CA LYS A 51 -13.90 -8.16 9.44
C LYS A 51 -13.42 -6.88 10.11
N GLN A 52 -13.96 -5.72 9.70
CA GLN A 52 -13.48 -4.40 10.07
C GLN A 52 -11.96 -4.26 9.81
N THR A 53 -11.53 -4.45 8.56
CA THR A 53 -10.11 -4.38 8.21
C THR A 53 -9.88 -3.69 6.89
N PHE A 54 -8.78 -2.95 6.79
CA PHE A 54 -8.23 -2.51 5.52
C PHE A 54 -6.87 -3.18 5.31
N ASN A 55 -6.72 -3.82 4.16
CA ASN A 55 -5.53 -4.58 3.82
C ASN A 55 -4.92 -4.02 2.55
N VAL A 56 -3.59 -3.94 2.52
CA VAL A 56 -2.83 -3.68 1.29
C VAL A 56 -1.84 -4.82 1.12
N THR A 57 -2.05 -5.64 0.10
CA THR A 57 -1.18 -6.77 -0.22
C THR A 57 -0.32 -6.45 -1.44
N PHE A 58 0.95 -6.83 -1.39
CA PHE A 58 1.92 -6.65 -2.46
C PHE A 58 2.36 -8.02 -2.99
N TYR A 59 2.32 -8.20 -4.31
CA TYR A 59 2.87 -9.38 -4.97
C TYR A 59 3.98 -8.92 -5.91
N PRO A 60 5.26 -9.12 -5.56
CA PRO A 60 6.36 -8.76 -6.42
C PRO A 60 6.37 -9.64 -7.68
N ILE A 61 6.55 -9.02 -8.84
CA ILE A 61 6.70 -9.69 -10.12
C ILE A 61 8.20 -9.74 -10.41
N LEU A 62 8.77 -10.93 -10.28
CA LEU A 62 10.22 -11.12 -10.27
C LEU A 62 10.70 -11.92 -11.48
N SER A 63 11.77 -11.44 -12.10
CA SER A 63 12.56 -12.19 -13.09
C SER A 63 13.83 -12.82 -12.47
N GLY A 64 13.95 -12.80 -11.14
CA GLY A 64 15.09 -13.30 -10.38
C GLY A 64 15.03 -12.84 -8.92
N LYS A 65 15.90 -13.37 -8.06
CA LYS A 65 15.96 -12.95 -6.66
C LYS A 65 16.66 -11.58 -6.54
N PRO A 66 16.01 -10.55 -5.98
CA PRO A 66 16.65 -9.27 -5.75
C PRO A 66 17.83 -9.40 -4.79
N GLN A 67 18.85 -8.56 -4.96
CA GLN A 67 20.02 -8.52 -4.07
C GLN A 67 19.77 -7.73 -2.80
N ASN A 68 18.85 -6.76 -2.84
CA ASN A 68 18.57 -5.86 -1.73
C ASN A 68 17.32 -6.29 -0.98
N ASP A 69 17.24 -5.87 0.28
CA ASP A 69 16.02 -5.96 1.05
C ASP A 69 15.09 -4.81 0.68
N PHE A 70 13.79 -5.11 0.58
CA PHE A 70 12.78 -4.12 0.26
C PHE A 70 11.85 -3.93 1.46
N TYR A 71 11.43 -2.69 1.67
CA TYR A 71 10.50 -2.32 2.72
C TYR A 71 9.38 -1.48 2.14
N VAL A 72 8.17 -1.70 2.62
CA VAL A 72 7.02 -0.87 2.33
C VAL A 72 6.63 -0.10 3.58
N THR A 73 6.41 1.19 3.42
CA THR A 73 5.85 2.07 4.44
C THR A 73 4.51 2.63 3.98
N LEU A 74 3.47 2.52 4.80
CA LEU A 74 2.21 3.19 4.59
C LEU A 74 2.09 4.34 5.60
N SER A 75 1.75 5.53 5.12
CA SER A 75 1.49 6.71 5.97
C SER A 75 0.19 7.40 5.56
N SER A 76 -0.58 7.92 6.50
CA SER A 76 -1.72 8.77 6.13
C SER A 76 -1.31 10.20 5.77
N GLY A 77 -2.10 10.89 4.96
CA GLY A 77 -1.84 12.28 4.55
C GLY A 77 -1.99 13.34 5.65
N GLY A 78 -2.64 13.01 6.79
CA GLY A 78 -2.97 13.97 7.85
C GLY A 78 -2.79 13.48 9.29
N THR A 79 -2.72 12.17 9.53
CA THR A 79 -2.41 11.58 10.84
C THR A 79 -0.99 11.02 10.86
N HIS A 80 -0.33 11.04 12.03
CA HIS A 80 1.01 10.46 12.24
C HIS A 80 1.03 8.91 12.16
N PHE A 81 0.00 8.28 11.60
CA PHE A 81 -0.02 6.85 11.38
C PHE A 81 1.03 6.48 10.32
N VAL A 82 2.00 5.67 10.73
CA VAL A 82 3.04 5.11 9.88
C VAL A 82 3.23 3.64 10.24
N THR A 83 3.16 2.76 9.25
CA THR A 83 3.52 1.34 9.40
C THR A 83 4.55 0.96 8.35
N LYS A 84 5.63 0.28 8.74
CA LYS A 84 6.71 -0.19 7.85
C LYS A 84 6.88 -1.70 8.04
N PHE A 85 7.00 -2.44 6.94
CA PHE A 85 7.34 -3.86 6.97
C PHE A 85 8.30 -4.24 5.85
N LYS A 86 9.05 -5.33 6.05
CA LYS A 86 9.96 -5.89 5.05
C LYS A 86 9.17 -6.78 4.09
N LEU A 87 9.38 -6.60 2.79
CA LEU A 87 8.84 -7.47 1.76
C LEU A 87 9.62 -8.78 1.72
N ASP A 88 8.91 -9.89 1.79
CA ASP A 88 9.41 -11.18 1.36
C ASP A 88 9.37 -11.24 -0.18
N MET A 89 10.56 -11.38 -0.76
CA MET A 89 10.73 -11.47 -2.20
C MET A 89 10.70 -12.93 -2.70
N ASP A 90 10.48 -13.90 -1.81
CA ASP A 90 10.16 -15.27 -2.18
C ASP A 90 8.64 -15.46 -2.30
N PRO A 91 8.09 -15.72 -3.51
CA PRO A 91 6.66 -15.91 -3.70
C PRO A 91 6.09 -17.14 -2.95
N LYS A 92 6.93 -18.01 -2.40
CA LYS A 92 6.51 -19.19 -1.64
C LYS A 92 6.28 -18.93 -0.15
N ASN A 93 6.79 -17.84 0.40
CA ASN A 93 6.81 -17.59 1.85
C ASN A 93 5.60 -16.81 2.39
N GLY A 94 4.56 -16.64 1.56
CA GLY A 94 3.30 -16.04 1.96
C GLY A 94 3.05 -14.67 1.32
N GLU A 95 2.05 -13.98 1.84
CA GLU A 95 1.61 -12.69 1.28
C GLU A 95 2.23 -11.52 2.01
N ASN A 96 2.80 -10.58 1.24
CA ASN A 96 3.29 -9.31 1.78
C ASN A 96 2.10 -8.39 2.06
N ARG A 97 1.55 -8.45 3.26
CA ARG A 97 0.31 -7.74 3.60
C ARG A 97 0.52 -6.74 4.72
N LEU A 98 0.11 -5.51 4.47
CA LEU A 98 -0.19 -4.53 5.51
C LEU A 98 -1.61 -4.70 5.99
N PHE A 99 -1.75 -4.67 7.31
CA PHE A 99 -3.02 -4.79 8.00
C PHE A 99 -3.30 -3.51 8.79
N VAL A 100 -4.43 -2.87 8.53
CA VAL A 100 -4.95 -1.76 9.32
C VAL A 100 -6.26 -2.20 9.96
N PRO A 101 -6.30 -2.31 11.30
CA PRO A 101 -7.54 -2.60 12.02
C PRO A 101 -8.59 -1.54 11.75
N GLY A 102 -9.87 -1.92 11.72
CA GLY A 102 -10.98 -1.03 11.39
C GLY A 102 -11.11 0.16 12.34
N PHE A 103 -10.79 -0.02 13.63
CA PHE A 103 -10.76 1.10 14.58
C PHE A 103 -9.68 2.14 14.23
N MET A 104 -8.65 1.80 13.46
CA MET A 104 -7.63 2.72 12.96
C MET A 104 -7.93 3.22 11.54
N PHE A 105 -8.96 2.70 10.88
CA PHE A 105 -9.27 3.03 9.49
C PHE A 105 -9.53 4.52 9.29
N HIS A 106 -10.16 5.18 10.26
CA HIS A 106 -10.40 6.62 10.23
C HIS A 106 -9.12 7.46 10.10
N ASN A 107 -7.96 6.94 10.52
CA ASN A 107 -6.67 7.61 10.36
C ASN A 107 -6.22 7.69 8.91
N LEU A 108 -6.80 6.87 8.02
CA LEU A 108 -6.52 6.84 6.60
C LEU A 108 -7.53 7.67 5.79
N LEU A 109 -8.50 8.32 6.43
CA LEU A 109 -9.51 9.11 5.75
C LEU A 109 -9.16 10.60 5.79
N ASP A 110 -9.44 11.32 4.71
CA ASP A 110 -9.42 12.79 4.69
C ASP A 110 -10.69 13.39 5.32
N GLU A 111 -10.77 14.72 5.36
CA GLU A 111 -11.92 15.46 5.91
C GLU A 111 -13.24 15.15 5.19
N LYS A 112 -13.19 14.60 3.97
CA LYS A 112 -14.35 14.21 3.16
C LYS A 112 -14.69 12.73 3.33
N GLY A 113 -13.98 12.00 4.18
CA GLY A 113 -14.16 10.56 4.39
C GLY A 113 -13.58 9.70 3.26
N SER A 114 -12.71 10.26 2.42
CA SER A 114 -12.04 9.55 1.33
C SER A 114 -10.71 8.98 1.78
N LEU A 115 -10.32 7.80 1.27
CA LEU A 115 -9.01 7.23 1.54
C LEU A 115 -7.89 8.17 1.07
N ASN A 116 -7.01 8.55 2.00
CA ASN A 116 -5.89 9.45 1.78
C ASN A 116 -4.66 8.94 2.54
N TYR A 117 -3.89 8.10 1.88
CA TYR A 117 -2.65 7.57 2.39
C TYR A 117 -1.61 7.44 1.27
N LYS A 118 -0.36 7.27 1.67
CA LYS A 118 0.81 7.17 0.80
C LYS A 118 1.53 5.86 1.07
N ILE A 119 2.06 5.28 0.01
CA ILE A 119 2.92 4.09 0.08
C ILE A 119 4.32 4.48 -0.38
N PHE A 120 5.32 4.09 0.41
CA PHE A 120 6.73 4.25 0.06
C PHE A 120 7.39 2.87 -0.02
N ILE A 121 8.13 2.62 -1.08
CA ILE A 121 8.98 1.45 -1.22
C ILE A 121 10.43 1.91 -1.10
N THR A 122 11.21 1.30 -0.20
CA THR A 122 12.62 1.64 0.02
C THR A 122 13.47 0.39 0.02
N THR A 123 14.74 0.52 -0.39
CA THR A 123 15.75 -0.53 -0.32
C THR A 123 16.81 -0.20 0.72
N GLU A 124 17.28 -1.22 1.44
CA GLU A 124 18.44 -1.14 2.35
C GLU A 124 19.55 -2.11 1.90
#